data_AF-A0A1S9PAC1-F1
#
_entry.id   AF-A0A1S9PAC1-F1
#
_cell.length_a   1.000
_cell.length_b   1.000
_cell.length_c   1.000
_cell.angle_alpha   90.00
_cell.angle_beta   90.00
_cell.angle_gamma   90.00
#
_symmetry.space_group_name_H-M   'P 1'
#
loop_
_entity.id
_entity.type
_entity.pdbx_description
1 polymer ?
#
loop_
_entity_poly.entity_id
_entity_poly.type
_entity_poly.pdbx_seq_one_letter_code
_entity_poly.pdbx_strand_id
1 'polypeptide(L)'
;MQAQLKQAKEFDANEKIVITNGYIAPFMDLMNQLQSLTTGNTKLVSSQAQSPWYKMIAKYFMHGDKLIAKDTAKRYFPADKNEKSSGYTFITEESKLFKIIPNSKK
;
A
#
# COMPACT_ATOMS: atom_id res chain seq x y z
N MET A 1 -24.60 -14.78 -12.97
CA MET A 1 -23.45 -14.68 -12.03
C MET A 1 -22.10 -14.96 -12.68
N GLN A 2 -21.90 -16.06 -13.41
CA GLN A 2 -20.57 -16.41 -13.95
C GLN A 2 -20.04 -15.42 -15.03
N ALA A 3 -20.91 -14.83 -15.85
CA ALA A 3 -20.50 -13.88 -16.90
C ALA A 3 -19.93 -12.56 -16.35
N GLN A 4 -20.49 -12.04 -15.24
CA GLN A 4 -20.01 -10.80 -14.60
C GLN A 4 -18.62 -10.98 -13.97
N LEU A 5 -18.34 -12.18 -13.41
CA LEU A 5 -17.02 -12.53 -12.89
C LEU A 5 -15.97 -12.66 -14.00
N LYS A 6 -16.39 -12.97 -15.24
CA LYS A 6 -15.49 -13.14 -16.38
C LYS A 6 -15.06 -11.80 -16.98
N GLN A 7 -15.99 -10.84 -17.10
CA GLN A 7 -15.65 -9.44 -17.45
C GLN A 7 -14.76 -8.77 -16.40
N ALA A 8 -14.97 -9.06 -15.12
CA ALA A 8 -14.11 -8.51 -14.05
C ALA A 8 -12.65 -9.01 -14.13
N LYS A 9 -12.41 -10.19 -14.71
CA LYS A 9 -11.07 -10.78 -14.89
C LYS A 9 -10.38 -10.31 -16.18
N GLU A 10 -11.11 -9.68 -17.09
CA GLU A 10 -10.55 -9.18 -18.35
C GLU A 10 -9.51 -8.08 -18.13
N PHE A 11 -9.60 -7.37 -17.00
CA PHE A 11 -8.65 -6.36 -16.57
C PHE A 11 -7.73 -6.81 -15.44
N ASP A 12 -7.82 -8.07 -14.99
CA ASP A 12 -6.84 -8.58 -14.02
C ASP A 12 -5.49 -8.63 -14.77
N ALA A 13 -4.50 -7.88 -14.27
CA ALA A 13 -3.15 -7.94 -14.81
C ALA A 13 -2.64 -9.39 -14.68
N ASN A 14 -2.25 -9.99 -15.81
CA ASN A 14 -1.65 -11.33 -15.84
C ASN A 14 -0.32 -11.39 -15.08
N GLU A 15 0.26 -10.24 -14.78
CA GLU A 15 1.53 -10.09 -14.08
C GLU A 15 1.38 -9.12 -12.91
N LYS A 16 2.15 -9.38 -11.85
CA LYS A 16 2.22 -8.50 -10.68
C LYS A 16 3.36 -7.51 -10.84
N ILE A 17 3.18 -6.32 -10.29
CA ILE A 17 4.24 -5.30 -10.24
C ILE A 17 5.31 -5.74 -9.24
N VAL A 18 6.58 -5.71 -9.66
CA VAL A 18 7.70 -6.09 -8.80
C VAL A 18 8.23 -4.89 -8.04
N ILE A 19 8.16 -4.95 -6.71
CA ILE A 19 8.95 -4.11 -5.83
C ILE A 19 10.35 -4.71 -5.80
N THR A 20 11.36 -3.93 -6.19
CA THR A 20 12.75 -4.39 -6.21
C THR A 20 13.20 -4.84 -4.82
N ASN A 21 14.05 -5.87 -4.78
CA ASN A 21 14.61 -6.39 -3.52
C ASN A 21 15.23 -5.26 -2.68
N GLY A 22 14.99 -5.30 -1.36
CA GLY A 22 15.38 -4.23 -0.42
C GLY A 22 14.44 -3.01 -0.35
N TYR A 23 13.52 -2.82 -1.29
CA TYR A 23 12.70 -1.58 -1.36
C TYR A 23 11.25 -1.72 -0.89
N ILE A 24 10.91 -2.77 -0.16
CA ILE A 24 9.55 -2.94 0.39
C ILE A 24 9.18 -1.85 1.39
N ALA A 25 10.07 -1.48 2.32
CA ALA A 25 9.79 -0.44 3.31
C ALA A 25 9.63 0.96 2.67
N PRO A 26 10.52 1.41 1.75
CA PRO A 26 10.30 2.64 0.99
C PRO A 26 8.98 2.66 0.19
N PHE A 27 8.59 1.53 -0.41
CA PHE A 27 7.30 1.44 -1.11
C PHE A 27 6.12 1.58 -0.14
N MET A 28 6.16 0.91 1.02
CA MET A 28 5.11 1.02 2.04
C MET A 28 5.01 2.45 2.58
N ASP A 29 6.13 3.16 2.68
CA ASP A 29 6.15 4.57 3.08
C ASP A 29 5.39 5.45 2.08
N LEU A 30 5.61 5.26 0.77
CA LEU A 30 4.83 5.94 -0.27
C LEU A 30 3.33 5.67 -0.14
N MET A 31 2.92 4.43 0.15
CA MET A 31 1.51 4.09 0.39
C MET A 31 0.95 4.81 1.62
N ASN A 32 1.75 4.95 2.68
CA ASN A 32 1.38 5.72 3.87
C ASN A 32 1.28 7.22 3.59
N GLN A 33 2.15 7.76 2.74
CA GLN A 33 2.08 9.14 2.28
C GLN A 33 0.79 9.38 1.48
N LEU A 34 0.44 8.50 0.54
CA LEU A 34 -0.81 8.59 -0.24
C LEU A 34 -2.05 8.69 0.66
N GLN A 35 -2.14 7.87 1.72
CA GLN A 35 -3.25 7.93 2.70
C GLN A 35 -3.35 9.27 3.44
N SER A 36 -2.24 10.00 3.52
CA SER A 36 -2.15 11.27 4.24
C SER A 36 -2.36 12.48 3.34
N LEU A 37 -2.37 12.30 2.01
CA LEU A 37 -2.57 13.40 1.07
C LEU A 37 -4.00 13.95 1.14
N THR A 38 -4.10 15.26 1.06
CA THR A 38 -5.37 15.99 1.01
C THR A 38 -5.48 16.78 -0.29
N THR A 39 -6.71 17.02 -0.71
CA THR A 39 -7.08 17.87 -1.84
C THR A 39 -8.13 18.86 -1.33
N GLY A 40 -7.68 20.07 -1.00
CA GLY A 40 -8.50 21.04 -0.25
C GLY A 40 -8.86 20.48 1.13
N ASN A 41 -10.16 20.41 1.44
CA ASN A 41 -10.65 19.95 2.74
C ASN A 41 -10.91 18.43 2.83
N THR A 42 -10.57 17.67 1.78
CA THR A 42 -10.87 16.23 1.73
C THR A 42 -9.59 15.41 1.53
N LYS A 43 -9.58 14.15 1.98
CA LYS A 43 -8.48 13.23 1.68
C LYS A 43 -8.50 12.87 0.19
N LEU A 44 -7.32 12.79 -0.42
CA LEU A 44 -7.18 12.35 -1.82
C LEU A 44 -7.69 10.91 -1.99
N VAL A 45 -7.34 10.03 -1.04
CA VAL A 45 -7.78 8.64 -0.99
C VAL A 45 -8.25 8.32 0.43
N SER A 46 -9.32 7.55 0.55
CA SER A 46 -9.88 7.17 1.85
C SER A 46 -10.35 5.72 1.86
N SER A 47 -10.27 5.10 3.02
CA SER A 47 -10.82 3.78 3.31
C SER A 47 -11.26 3.75 4.77
N GLN A 48 -12.36 3.03 5.06
CA GLN A 48 -12.84 2.89 6.45
C GLN A 48 -11.88 2.10 7.34
N ALA A 49 -11.14 1.16 6.74
CA ALA A 49 -10.16 0.33 7.43
C ALA A 49 -8.85 0.28 6.63
N GLN A 50 -7.80 -0.29 7.24
CA GLN A 50 -6.51 -0.55 6.58
C GLN A 50 -6.54 -1.79 5.67
N SER A 51 -7.59 -2.62 5.75
CA SER A 51 -7.66 -3.87 4.99
C SER A 51 -7.60 -3.78 3.47
N PRO A 52 -8.19 -2.75 2.82
CA PRO A 52 -8.04 -2.56 1.39
C PRO A 52 -6.57 -2.38 0.97
N TRP A 53 -5.78 -1.64 1.76
CA TRP A 53 -4.38 -1.34 1.45
C TRP A 53 -3.51 -2.59 1.43
N TYR A 54 -3.44 -3.34 2.54
CA TYR A 54 -2.57 -4.51 2.58
C TYR A 54 -3.05 -5.65 1.66
N LYS A 55 -4.36 -5.77 1.40
CA LYS A 55 -4.90 -6.75 0.44
C LYS A 55 -4.57 -6.38 -1.00
N MET A 56 -4.68 -5.10 -1.36
CA MET A 56 -4.30 -4.60 -2.68
C MET A 56 -2.81 -4.86 -2.93
N ILE A 57 -1.96 -4.53 -1.97
CA ILE A 57 -0.50 -4.72 -2.10
C ILE A 57 -0.17 -6.21 -2.25
N ALA A 58 -0.71 -7.09 -1.40
CA ALA A 58 -0.50 -8.53 -1.52
C ALA A 58 -1.07 -9.14 -2.82
N LYS A 59 -2.18 -8.58 -3.34
CA LYS A 59 -2.80 -9.07 -4.58
C LYS A 59 -1.96 -8.69 -5.80
N TYR A 60 -1.54 -7.44 -5.92
CA TYR A 60 -1.00 -6.90 -7.18
C TYR A 60 0.52 -6.70 -7.20
N PHE A 61 1.21 -6.88 -6.08
CA PHE A 61 2.66 -6.65 -6.00
C PHE A 61 3.44 -7.90 -5.55
N MET A 62 4.70 -7.95 -5.95
CA MET A 62 5.72 -8.91 -5.52
C MET A 62 6.89 -8.16 -4.89
N HIS A 63 7.69 -8.86 -4.07
CA HIS A 63 8.96 -8.35 -3.56
C HIS A 63 10.08 -9.20 -4.15
N GLY A 64 10.78 -8.63 -5.13
CA GLY A 64 11.66 -9.38 -6.01
C GLY A 64 10.89 -10.48 -6.75
N ASP A 65 11.34 -11.71 -6.56
CA ASP A 65 10.75 -12.93 -7.09
C ASP A 65 9.68 -13.56 -6.17
N LYS A 66 9.40 -12.93 -5.01
CA LYS A 66 8.52 -13.50 -3.98
C LYS A 66 7.17 -12.82 -3.91
N LEU A 67 6.13 -13.64 -3.67
CA LEU A 67 4.81 -13.13 -3.30
C LEU A 67 4.86 -12.43 -1.94
N ILE A 68 4.17 -11.30 -1.83
CA ILE A 68 3.99 -10.61 -0.56
C ILE A 68 2.85 -11.29 0.20
N ALA A 69 3.16 -11.93 1.33
CA ALA A 69 2.13 -12.49 2.20
C ALA A 69 1.23 -11.39 2.77
N LYS A 70 -0.08 -11.68 2.91
CA LYS A 70 -1.05 -10.73 3.46
C LYS A 70 -0.65 -10.24 4.84
N ASP A 71 -0.15 -11.14 5.69
CA ASP A 71 0.32 -10.77 7.02
C ASP A 71 1.53 -9.85 6.96
N THR A 72 2.51 -10.12 6.10
CA THR A 72 3.67 -9.24 5.88
C THR A 72 3.23 -7.83 5.49
N ALA A 73 2.32 -7.69 4.52
CA ALA A 73 1.78 -6.38 4.14
C ALA A 73 1.01 -5.73 5.31
N LYS A 74 0.17 -6.49 6.02
CA LYS A 74 -0.63 -6.01 7.15
C LYS A 74 0.23 -5.41 8.27
N ARG A 75 1.43 -5.94 8.51
CA ARG A 75 2.37 -5.40 9.51
C ARG A 75 2.79 -3.96 9.25
N TYR A 76 2.64 -3.44 8.03
CA TYR A 76 2.93 -2.03 7.73
C TYR A 76 1.72 -1.09 7.93
N PHE A 77 0.53 -1.61 8.18
CA PHE A 77 -0.71 -0.84 8.28
C PHE A 77 -1.46 -1.11 9.61
N PRO A 78 -0.93 -0.64 10.75
CA PRO A 78 -1.55 -0.82 12.05
C PRO A 78 -2.82 0.02 12.15
N ALA A 79 -3.76 -0.42 12.99
CA ALA A 79 -5.00 0.32 13.25
C ALA A 79 -4.71 1.62 14.02
N ASP A 80 -3.77 1.56 14.97
CA ASP A 80 -3.22 2.71 15.68
C ASP A 80 -1.72 2.80 15.43
N LYS A 81 -1.26 3.94 14.92
CA LYS A 81 0.16 4.21 14.63
C LYS A 81 0.99 4.45 15.91
N ASN A 82 0.33 4.73 17.03
CA ASN A 82 0.96 4.91 18.33
C ASN A 82 1.08 3.60 19.12
N GLU A 83 0.37 2.56 18.69
CA GLU A 83 0.39 1.25 19.33
C GLU A 83 1.64 0.47 18.90
N LYS A 84 2.64 0.42 19.78
CA LYS A 84 3.86 -0.39 19.61
C LYS A 84 3.59 -1.88 19.87
N SER A 85 2.51 -2.43 19.34
CA SER A 85 2.24 -3.86 19.47
C SER A 85 3.29 -4.66 18.72
N SER A 86 3.65 -5.83 19.26
CA SER A 86 4.76 -6.70 18.85
C SER A 86 4.70 -7.25 17.41
N GLY A 87 3.65 -6.93 16.66
CA GLY A 87 3.46 -7.34 15.27
C GLY A 87 3.67 -6.25 14.22
N TYR A 88 3.89 -4.99 14.62
CA TYR A 88 4.03 -3.87 13.67
C TYR A 88 5.46 -3.77 13.11
N THR A 89 5.57 -3.52 11.80
CA THR A 89 6.84 -3.19 11.16
C THR A 89 6.96 -1.68 11.02
N PHE A 90 7.78 -1.08 11.88
CA PHE A 90 8.10 0.34 11.80
C PHE A 90 8.98 0.63 10.57
N ILE A 91 8.60 1.65 9.80
CA ILE A 91 9.42 2.16 8.69
C ILE A 91 10.45 3.12 9.28
N THR A 92 11.72 2.73 9.24
CA THR A 92 12.81 3.55 9.74
C THR A 92 13.03 4.80 8.88
N GLU A 93 13.65 5.83 9.44
CA GLU A 93 13.91 7.08 8.69
C GLU A 93 14.78 6.83 7.45
N GLU A 94 15.72 5.89 7.50
CA GLU A 94 16.58 5.53 6.36
C GLU A 94 15.78 4.89 5.21
N SER A 95 14.60 4.34 5.51
CA SER A 95 13.70 3.77 4.51
C SER A 95 12.76 4.81 3.89
N LYS A 96 12.68 6.03 4.43
CA LYS A 96 11.83 7.11 3.89
C LYS A 96 12.54 7.87 2.77
N LEU A 97 12.76 7.17 1.66
CA LEU A 97 13.58 7.67 0.55
C LEU A 97 12.92 8.78 -0.29
N PHE A 98 11.60 8.92 -0.21
CA PHE A 98 10.82 9.81 -1.08
C PHE A 98 9.84 10.66 -0.27
N LYS A 99 9.46 11.81 -0.82
CA LYS A 99 8.43 12.68 -0.24
C LYS A 99 7.48 13.18 -1.33
N ILE A 100 6.20 12.90 -1.19
CA ILE A 100 5.16 13.45 -2.07
C ILE A 100 4.82 14.86 -1.59
N ILE A 101 5.08 15.86 -2.43
CA ILE A 101 4.84 17.27 -2.12
C ILE A 101 3.72 17.77 -3.05
N PRO A 102 2.60 18.29 -2.52
CA PRO A 102 1.57 18.90 -3.35
C PRO A 102 2.12 20.11 -4.10
N ASN A 103 1.89 20.17 -5.41
CA ASN A 103 2.15 21.39 -6.15
C ASN A 103 1.10 22.43 -5.74
N SER A 104 1.54 23.61 -5.31
CA SER A 104 0.71 24.73 -4.84
C SER A 104 -0.26 25.33 -5.87
N LYS A 105 -0.43 24.70 -7.04
CA LYS A 105 -1.40 25.12 -8.06
C LYS A 105 -2.80 24.63 -7.69
N LYS A 106 -3.38 25.25 -6.66
CA LYS A 106 -4.82 25.39 -6.49
C LYS A 106 -5.12 26.78 -5.96
#